data_AF-A0AAD7I6N7-F1
#
_entry.id   AF-A0AAD7I6N7-F1
#
_cell.length_a   1.000
_cell.length_b   1.000
_cell.length_c   1.000
_cell.angle_alpha   90.00
_cell.angle_beta   90.00
_cell.angle_gamma   90.00
#
_symmetry.space_group_name_H-M   'P 1'
#
loop_
_entity.id
_entity.type
_entity.pdbx_description
1 polymer ?
#
loop_
_entity_poly.entity_id
_entity_poly.type
_entity_poly.pdbx_seq_one_letter_code
_entity_poly.pdbx_strand_id
1 'polypeptide(L)'
;MFSLGEKVYEALRQQQHPRDEGLDLSLLLGIKSAGTSHVLITRNERDAIHRESIKFDNAAKAEFAQQQFKDKKEREEARAAMYRTFLRFPRGSVTLGEFESLSPIFLPDMDALSTKLDSLTPAKASTHDNSRANRAYQDTHVAYGVQRGQFENSRVVYLVLQNQISRNLRELGDTSWRTSLRVFSFCCNIWANDSRSAWDRKTVPKVLDIGWCEAGVPSLEPEEKTQRHLVLKENRQLSNPGTIDPYEYGETELCSLESATQRLQYVFAKFAQPLPYPTILLVHDVQTTISVLQHLGLDMALWKFDLKSLLRPAESSSQPRGRSASPGATNRSGRDSPPPRRYAPLYVVDVQALFVALLREQDTSKSVPSICKRLDLYRPKGWCAGNECWMMVDVFRAMASGKSIDDQVRDWPKPVQSKEGPSRKQKDVSKSASESESEYGNSDDEE
;
A
#
# COMPACT_ATOMS: atom_id res chain seq x y z
N MET A 1 37.26 -11.40 12.01
CA MET A 1 37.00 -10.04 12.51
C MET A 1 35.52 -9.77 12.27
N PHE A 2 34.73 -9.54 13.32
CA PHE A 2 33.28 -9.39 13.17
C PHE A 2 32.94 -8.06 12.48
N SER A 3 32.01 -8.10 11.52
CA SER A 3 31.42 -6.92 10.89
C SER A 3 30.63 -6.07 11.91
N LEU A 4 30.38 -4.80 11.60
CA LEU A 4 29.55 -3.94 12.48
C LEU A 4 28.15 -4.54 12.68
N GLY A 5 27.60 -5.19 11.65
CA GLY A 5 26.33 -5.90 11.75
C GLY A 5 26.36 -6.94 12.87
N GLU A 6 27.34 -7.84 12.87
CA GLU A 6 27.43 -8.94 13.85
C GLU A 6 27.54 -8.43 15.30
N LYS A 7 28.16 -7.26 15.52
CA LYS A 7 28.24 -6.66 16.87
C LYS A 7 26.93 -5.98 17.27
N VAL A 8 26.26 -5.31 16.34
CA VAL A 8 24.91 -4.76 16.56
C VAL A 8 23.95 -5.87 16.93
N TYR A 9 24.02 -7.00 16.25
CA TYR A 9 23.24 -8.19 16.55
C TYR A 9 23.43 -8.70 17.97
N GLU A 10 24.68 -8.91 18.38
CA GLU A 10 24.98 -9.42 19.71
C GLU A 10 24.50 -8.45 20.80
N ALA A 11 24.56 -7.14 20.58
CA ALA A 11 23.99 -6.17 21.52
C ALA A 11 22.45 -6.18 21.55
N LEU A 12 21.79 -6.35 20.40
CA LEU A 12 20.34 -6.52 20.35
C LEU A 12 19.91 -7.82 21.03
N ARG A 13 20.66 -8.90 20.80
CA ARG A 13 20.49 -10.21 21.42
C ARG A 13 20.62 -10.16 22.93
N GLN A 14 21.62 -9.47 23.45
CA GLN A 14 21.85 -9.34 24.89
C GLN A 14 20.77 -8.52 25.61
N GLN A 15 19.99 -7.71 24.89
CA GLN A 15 18.85 -6.97 25.45
C GLN A 15 17.54 -7.74 25.40
N GLN A 16 17.42 -8.76 24.53
CA GLN A 16 16.23 -9.61 24.47
C GLN A 16 16.24 -10.63 25.62
N HIS A 17 15.06 -10.87 26.18
CA HIS A 17 14.91 -11.72 27.35
C HIS A 17 15.25 -13.18 26.96
N PRO A 18 16.07 -13.91 27.74
CA PRO A 18 16.57 -15.25 27.37
C PRO A 18 15.52 -16.37 27.26
N ARG A 19 14.22 -16.04 27.32
CA ARG A 19 13.11 -17.00 27.14
C ARG A 19 12.55 -17.03 25.72
N ASP A 20 12.98 -16.14 24.84
CA ASP A 20 12.60 -16.16 23.42
C ASP A 20 13.67 -16.94 22.65
N GLU A 21 13.43 -18.24 22.45
CA GLU A 21 14.29 -19.10 21.64
C GLU A 21 14.13 -18.76 20.15
N GLY A 22 14.97 -17.86 19.65
CA GLY A 22 15.03 -17.43 18.25
C GLY A 22 15.14 -15.91 18.14
N LEU A 23 16.29 -15.41 17.67
CA LEU A 23 16.50 -14.00 17.40
C LEU A 23 15.79 -13.60 16.11
N ASP A 24 14.51 -13.31 16.21
CA ASP A 24 13.83 -12.62 15.12
C ASP A 24 14.10 -11.13 15.25
N LEU A 25 15.03 -10.61 14.44
CA LEU A 25 15.31 -9.19 14.35
C LEU A 25 14.14 -8.50 13.65
N SER A 26 13.08 -8.24 14.41
CA SER A 26 11.93 -7.46 13.95
C SER A 26 12.29 -5.98 13.94
N LEU A 27 12.71 -5.47 12.77
CA LEU A 27 12.93 -4.04 12.57
C LEU A 27 11.71 -3.40 11.90
N LEU A 28 11.58 -2.08 12.02
CA LEU A 28 10.53 -1.33 11.34
C LEU A 28 11.07 -0.66 10.08
N LEU A 29 10.43 -0.92 8.94
CA LEU A 29 10.63 -0.16 7.72
C LEU A 29 9.62 0.99 7.68
N GLY A 30 10.10 2.21 7.92
CA GLY A 30 9.33 3.44 7.73
C GLY A 30 9.39 3.92 6.29
N ILE A 31 8.24 4.17 5.65
CA ILE A 31 8.13 4.75 4.30
C ILE A 31 7.53 6.14 4.41
N LYS A 32 8.22 7.16 3.87
CA LYS A 32 7.71 8.55 3.79
C LYS A 32 6.85 8.76 2.55
N SER A 33 6.10 9.86 2.51
CA SER A 33 5.26 10.24 1.36
C SER A 33 6.06 10.43 0.07
N ALA A 34 7.30 10.90 0.18
CA ALA A 34 8.26 10.98 -0.94
C ALA A 34 8.76 9.61 -1.41
N GLY A 35 8.30 8.51 -0.81
CA GLY A 35 8.70 7.14 -1.16
C GLY A 35 10.04 6.70 -0.60
N THR A 36 10.74 7.52 0.19
CA THR A 36 11.99 7.13 0.83
C THR A 36 11.76 6.19 2.01
N SER A 37 12.53 5.11 2.06
CA SER A 37 12.54 4.18 3.18
C SER A 37 13.63 4.46 4.19
N HIS A 38 13.27 4.24 5.45
CA HIS A 38 14.15 4.28 6.59
C HIS A 38 13.95 3.03 7.43
N VAL A 39 15.02 2.39 7.87
CA VAL A 39 14.94 1.39 8.94
C VAL A 39 14.90 2.16 10.26
N LEU A 40 13.84 1.96 11.00
CA LEU A 40 13.62 2.52 12.32
C LEU A 40 13.99 1.46 13.34
N ILE A 41 14.82 1.91 14.28
CA ILE A 41 15.17 1.19 15.49
C ILE A 41 14.61 1.97 16.67
N THR A 42 14.17 1.27 17.69
CA THR A 42 13.68 1.89 18.93
C THR A 42 14.81 2.69 19.59
N ARG A 43 14.47 3.58 20.52
CA ARG A 43 15.47 4.36 21.27
C ARG A 43 16.46 3.46 22.03
N ASN A 44 15.96 2.37 22.64
CA ASN A 44 16.80 1.44 23.39
C ASN A 44 17.77 0.69 22.47
N GLU A 45 17.28 0.25 21.31
CA GLU A 45 18.10 -0.38 20.26
C GLU A 45 19.12 0.61 19.70
N ARG A 46 18.72 1.86 19.49
CA ARG A 46 19.62 2.94 19.08
C ARG A 46 20.73 3.15 20.10
N ASP A 47 20.39 3.20 21.39
CA ASP A 47 21.38 3.40 22.46
C ASP A 47 22.30 2.16 22.59
N ALA A 48 21.81 0.95 22.31
CA ALA A 48 22.61 -0.26 22.22
C ALA A 48 23.58 -0.21 21.03
N ILE A 49 23.05 0.05 19.83
CA ILE A 49 23.81 0.18 18.59
C ILE A 49 24.83 1.31 18.68
N HIS A 50 24.47 2.43 19.29
CA HIS A 50 25.38 3.55 19.47
C HIS A 50 26.52 3.21 20.42
N ARG A 51 26.24 2.53 21.54
CA ARG A 51 27.29 2.04 22.47
C ARG A 51 28.25 1.07 21.78
N GLU A 52 27.74 0.11 21.02
CA GLU A 52 28.59 -0.82 20.27
C GLU A 52 29.33 -0.14 19.11
N SER A 53 28.69 0.80 18.43
CA SER A 53 29.32 1.60 17.37
C SER A 53 30.47 2.44 17.92
N ILE A 54 30.37 2.97 19.14
CA ILE A 54 31.47 3.70 19.80
C ILE A 54 32.62 2.73 20.13
N LYS A 55 32.32 1.55 20.68
CA LYS A 55 33.33 0.53 20.96
C LYS A 55 34.03 0.08 19.67
N PHE A 56 33.27 -0.11 18.59
CA PHE A 56 33.79 -0.45 17.27
C PHE A 56 34.62 0.68 16.68
N ASP A 57 34.16 1.93 16.74
CA ASP A 57 34.89 3.10 16.24
C ASP A 57 36.25 3.23 16.94
N ASN A 58 36.30 3.03 18.26
CA ASN A 58 37.54 3.06 19.01
C ASN A 58 38.48 1.90 18.65
N ALA A 59 37.95 0.68 18.49
CA ALA A 59 38.74 -0.48 18.09
C ALA A 59 39.26 -0.37 16.64
N ALA A 60 38.41 0.04 15.71
CA ALA A 60 38.75 0.26 14.31
C ALA A 60 39.74 1.41 14.14
N LYS A 61 39.61 2.51 14.90
CA LYS A 61 40.62 3.59 14.93
C LYS A 61 41.96 3.10 15.47
N ALA A 62 41.95 2.27 16.52
CA ALA A 62 43.17 1.70 17.08
C ALA A 62 43.86 0.76 16.07
N GLU A 63 43.09 -0.09 15.39
CA GLU A 63 43.61 -1.00 14.37
C GLU A 63 44.08 -0.26 13.11
N PHE A 64 43.31 0.72 12.64
CA PHE A 64 43.70 1.62 11.55
C PHE A 64 44.96 2.43 11.88
N ALA A 65 45.16 2.81 13.15
CA ALA A 65 46.38 3.47 13.59
C ALA A 65 47.60 2.52 13.64
N GLN A 66 47.36 1.21 13.78
CA GLN A 66 48.40 0.17 13.79
C GLN A 66 48.72 -0.35 12.38
N GLN A 67 47.78 -0.29 11.44
CA GLN A 67 48.00 -0.70 10.05
C GLN A 67 48.87 0.32 9.30
N GLN A 68 49.98 -0.17 8.75
CA GLN A 68 50.78 0.60 7.80
C GLN A 68 50.17 0.48 6.40
N PHE A 69 49.42 1.50 6.00
CA PHE A 69 48.93 1.64 4.62
C PHE A 69 50.10 2.02 3.71
N LYS A 70 50.25 1.29 2.59
CA LYS A 70 51.39 1.48 1.67
C LYS A 70 51.24 2.74 0.83
N ASP A 71 50.00 3.16 0.57
CA ASP A 71 49.72 4.39 -0.14
C ASP A 71 48.50 5.15 0.42
N LYS A 72 48.35 6.40 -0.02
CA LYS A 72 47.27 7.31 0.40
C LYS A 72 45.89 6.83 -0.05
N LYS A 73 45.79 6.15 -1.19
CA LYS A 73 44.53 5.66 -1.77
C LYS A 73 43.97 4.51 -0.93
N GLU A 74 44.81 3.56 -0.51
CA GLU A 74 44.45 2.46 0.38
C GLU A 74 43.94 3.00 1.74
N ARG A 75 44.60 4.03 2.27
CA ARG A 75 44.17 4.72 3.50
C ARG A 75 42.82 5.43 3.33
N GLU A 76 42.57 6.08 2.19
CA GLU A 76 41.30 6.73 1.88
C GLU A 76 40.16 5.73 1.63
N GLU A 77 40.44 4.61 0.98
CA GLU A 77 39.49 3.51 0.77
C GLU A 77 39.10 2.84 2.09
N ALA A 78 40.08 2.54 2.96
CA ALA A 78 39.82 1.99 4.29
C ALA A 78 39.04 2.99 5.17
N ARG A 79 39.37 4.28 5.10
CA ARG A 79 38.61 5.34 5.79
C ARG A 79 37.19 5.48 5.24
N ALA A 80 37.01 5.39 3.92
CA ALA A 80 35.68 5.41 3.29
C ALA A 80 34.86 4.16 3.65
N ALA A 81 35.48 2.99 3.70
CA ALA A 81 34.85 1.75 4.15
C ALA A 81 34.39 1.87 5.60
N MET A 82 35.25 2.38 6.49
CA MET A 82 34.91 2.68 7.88
C MET A 82 33.72 3.65 8.00
N TYR A 83 33.66 4.70 7.17
CA TYR A 83 32.53 5.64 7.16
C TYR A 83 31.25 5.11 6.52
N ARG A 84 31.34 4.16 5.59
CA ARG A 84 30.16 3.48 5.00
C ARG A 84 29.46 2.59 6.01
N THR A 85 30.19 2.02 6.97
CA THR A 85 29.61 1.16 8.00
C THR A 85 28.73 1.94 8.98
N PHE A 86 28.94 3.24 9.16
CA PHE A 86 28.11 4.02 10.08
C PHE A 86 26.78 4.42 9.44
N LEU A 87 25.71 3.74 9.85
CA LEU A 87 24.34 4.21 9.60
C LEU A 87 24.19 5.64 10.09
N ARG A 88 23.95 6.58 9.16
CA ARG A 88 23.62 7.95 9.54
C ARG A 88 22.23 7.96 10.14
N PHE A 89 22.17 7.92 11.47
CA PHE A 89 20.92 8.20 12.17
C PHE A 89 20.43 9.61 11.80
N PRO A 90 19.13 9.80 11.54
CA PRO A 90 18.57 11.11 11.29
C PRO A 90 18.94 12.04 12.47
N ARG A 91 19.45 13.24 12.14
CA ARG A 91 19.91 14.24 13.12
C ARG A 91 18.77 14.98 13.84
N GLY A 92 17.52 14.59 13.61
CA GLY A 92 16.32 15.16 14.26
C GLY A 92 15.44 14.08 14.88
N SER A 93 14.54 14.49 15.77
CA SER A 93 13.47 13.63 16.26
C SER A 93 12.53 13.33 15.09
N VAL A 94 12.52 12.09 14.60
CA VAL A 94 11.56 11.66 13.60
C VAL A 94 10.27 11.27 14.32
N THR A 95 9.16 11.90 13.97
CA THR A 95 7.85 11.54 14.51
C THR A 95 7.22 10.43 13.68
N LEU A 96 6.50 9.50 14.32
CA LEU A 96 5.84 8.39 13.62
C LEU A 96 4.83 8.88 12.56
N GLY A 97 4.26 10.08 12.76
CA GLY A 97 3.34 10.72 11.82
C GLY A 97 3.95 11.08 10.46
N GLU A 98 5.27 11.25 10.38
CA GLU A 98 6.00 11.56 9.13
C GLU A 98 6.02 10.39 8.13
N PHE A 99 5.68 9.18 8.57
CA PHE A 99 5.69 7.98 7.73
C PHE A 99 4.29 7.62 7.25
N GLU A 100 4.17 7.33 5.96
CA GLU A 100 2.97 6.73 5.37
C GLU A 100 2.75 5.29 5.79
N SER A 101 3.84 4.54 5.99
CA SER A 101 3.77 3.19 6.54
C SER A 101 4.91 2.92 7.50
N LEU A 102 4.63 2.08 8.49
CA LEU A 102 5.58 1.48 9.42
C LEU A 102 5.37 -0.02 9.35
N SER A 103 6.27 -0.70 8.64
CA SER A 103 6.09 -2.08 8.25
C SER A 103 7.16 -2.96 8.85
N PRO A 104 6.83 -4.04 9.58
CA PRO A 104 7.84 -4.89 10.18
C PRO A 104 8.57 -5.68 9.11
N ILE A 105 9.90 -5.64 9.12
CA ILE A 105 10.73 -6.46 8.26
C ILE A 105 11.38 -7.56 9.11
N PHE A 106 11.27 -8.78 8.62
CA PHE A 106 11.87 -9.96 9.23
C PHE A 106 13.15 -10.26 8.47
N LEU A 107 14.26 -10.36 9.20
CA LEU A 107 15.57 -10.60 8.65
C LEU A 107 16.10 -11.87 9.30
N PRO A 108 16.23 -12.98 8.53
CA PRO A 108 16.49 -14.30 9.10
C PRO A 108 17.87 -14.42 9.74
N ASP A 109 18.82 -13.61 9.27
CA ASP A 109 20.21 -13.63 9.69
C ASP A 109 20.86 -12.25 9.51
N MET A 110 22.13 -12.18 9.87
CA MET A 110 22.91 -10.97 9.83
C MET A 110 23.35 -10.54 8.45
N ASP A 111 23.53 -11.48 7.54
CA ASP A 111 23.87 -11.16 6.16
C ASP A 111 22.68 -10.47 5.48
N ALA A 112 21.45 -10.90 5.78
CA ALA A 112 20.23 -10.24 5.35
C ALA A 112 20.10 -8.82 5.90
N LEU A 113 20.39 -8.60 7.19
CA LEU A 113 20.40 -7.25 7.78
C LEU A 113 21.45 -6.36 7.12
N SER A 114 22.69 -6.83 6.99
CA SER A 114 23.76 -6.08 6.34
C SER A 114 23.37 -5.71 4.92
N THR A 115 22.87 -6.68 4.15
CA THR A 115 22.41 -6.47 2.76
C THR A 115 21.29 -5.42 2.69
N LYS A 116 20.33 -5.45 3.62
CA LYS A 116 19.23 -4.48 3.66
C LYS A 116 19.76 -3.08 3.99
N LEU A 117 20.61 -2.95 4.99
CA LEU A 117 21.24 -1.68 5.38
C LEU A 117 22.09 -1.11 4.24
N ASP A 118 22.90 -1.93 3.60
CA ASP A 118 23.71 -1.53 2.43
C ASP A 118 22.84 -1.03 1.27
N SER A 119 21.67 -1.64 1.06
CA SER A 119 20.73 -1.20 0.03
C SER A 119 20.13 0.19 0.31
N LEU A 120 20.05 0.58 1.59
CA LEU A 120 19.54 1.86 2.08
C LEU A 120 20.63 2.92 2.24
N THR A 121 21.90 2.54 2.10
CA THR A 121 23.01 3.48 2.20
C THR A 121 23.11 4.31 0.91
N PRO A 122 23.09 5.66 1.01
CA PRO A 122 23.28 6.54 -0.13
C PRO A 122 24.62 6.28 -0.83
N ALA A 123 24.63 6.19 -2.16
CA ALA A 123 25.85 6.02 -2.95
C ALA A 123 26.80 7.22 -2.87
N LYS A 124 26.26 8.44 -2.70
CA LYS A 124 27.00 9.69 -2.52
C LYS A 124 26.32 10.55 -1.46
N ALA A 125 27.08 11.38 -0.75
CA ALA A 125 26.51 12.38 0.15
C ALA A 125 25.72 13.42 -0.67
N SER A 126 24.40 13.28 -0.72
CA SER A 126 23.49 14.23 -1.33
C SER A 126 22.42 14.69 -0.33
N THR A 127 21.79 15.83 -0.62
CA THR A 127 20.63 16.34 0.12
C THR A 127 19.41 15.42 -0.01
N HIS A 128 19.32 14.71 -1.13
CA HIS A 128 18.30 13.70 -1.38
C HIS A 128 18.85 12.31 -1.12
N ASP A 129 18.00 11.40 -0.64
CA ASP A 129 18.38 10.01 -0.46
C ASP A 129 18.58 9.36 -1.83
N ASN A 130 19.83 9.05 -2.17
CA ASN A 130 20.23 8.40 -3.43
C ASN A 130 20.51 6.89 -3.28
N SER A 131 20.01 6.25 -2.21
CA SER A 131 20.24 4.84 -1.94
C SER A 131 19.67 3.92 -3.02
N ARG A 132 20.23 2.71 -3.14
CA ARG A 132 19.83 1.75 -4.16
C ARG A 132 18.36 1.34 -4.01
N ALA A 133 17.89 1.19 -2.77
CA ALA A 133 16.51 0.85 -2.45
C ALA A 133 15.54 1.97 -2.85
N ASN A 134 15.94 3.24 -2.68
CA ASN A 134 15.08 4.39 -2.95
C ASN A 134 15.29 5.03 -4.34
N ARG A 135 16.23 4.53 -5.15
CA ARG A 135 16.55 5.07 -6.48
C ARG A 135 15.37 5.09 -7.43
N ALA A 136 14.52 4.07 -7.38
CA ALA A 136 13.32 4.01 -8.21
C ALA A 136 12.28 5.09 -7.84
N TYR A 137 12.45 5.76 -6.69
CA TYR A 137 11.47 6.67 -6.11
C TYR A 137 11.93 8.14 -6.10
N GLN A 138 13.18 8.43 -6.50
CA GLN A 138 13.77 9.77 -6.48
C GLN A 138 13.21 10.69 -7.55
N ASP A 139 12.94 10.16 -8.74
CA ASP A 139 12.48 10.93 -9.91
C ASP A 139 10.96 10.82 -10.15
N THR A 140 10.26 10.05 -9.30
CA THR A 140 8.84 9.74 -9.51
C THR A 140 7.93 10.60 -8.64
N HIS A 141 6.75 10.93 -9.20
CA HIS A 141 5.65 11.60 -8.52
C HIS A 141 5.45 11.11 -7.08
N VAL A 142 5.25 12.05 -6.14
CA VAL A 142 4.87 11.83 -4.73
C VAL A 142 3.78 10.75 -4.56
N ALA A 143 2.90 10.60 -5.56
CA ALA A 143 1.90 9.55 -5.64
C ALA A 143 2.46 8.14 -5.42
N TYR A 144 3.65 7.83 -5.96
CA TYR A 144 4.23 6.49 -5.83
C TYR A 144 4.60 6.17 -4.37
N GLY A 145 5.16 7.14 -3.63
CA GLY A 145 5.50 6.94 -2.21
C GLY A 145 4.28 6.66 -1.34
N VAL A 146 3.16 7.33 -1.63
CA VAL A 146 1.87 7.07 -0.99
C VAL A 146 1.35 5.67 -1.33
N GLN A 147 1.36 5.26 -2.60
CA GLN A 147 0.93 3.92 -3.04
C GLN A 147 1.79 2.81 -2.40
N ARG A 148 3.11 3.02 -2.36
CA ARG A 148 4.04 2.11 -1.67
C ARG A 148 3.72 2.00 -0.18
N GLY A 149 3.40 3.12 0.47
CA GLY A 149 2.95 3.13 1.86
C GLY A 149 1.62 2.40 2.06
N GLN A 150 0.65 2.58 1.15
CA GLN A 150 -0.63 1.85 1.18
C GLN A 150 -0.44 0.35 1.01
N PHE A 151 0.48 -0.07 0.14
CA PHE A 151 0.88 -1.48 0.00
C PHE A 151 1.38 -2.06 1.32
N GLU A 152 2.32 -1.37 1.95
CA GLU A 152 2.86 -1.84 3.22
C GLU A 152 1.82 -1.82 4.34
N ASN A 153 0.94 -0.83 4.41
CA ASN A 153 -0.16 -0.83 5.38
C ASN A 153 -1.11 -2.03 5.16
N SER A 154 -1.39 -2.39 3.91
CA SER A 154 -2.19 -3.58 3.57
C SER A 154 -1.52 -4.87 4.05
N ARG A 155 -0.20 -4.97 3.85
CA ARG A 155 0.63 -6.07 4.34
C ARG A 155 0.63 -6.16 5.87
N VAL A 156 0.79 -5.03 6.56
CA VAL A 156 0.74 -4.97 8.03
C VAL A 156 -0.61 -5.42 8.55
N VAL A 157 -1.72 -4.98 7.95
CA VAL A 157 -3.06 -5.47 8.32
C VAL A 157 -3.13 -6.97 8.17
N TYR A 158 -2.70 -7.53 7.04
CA TYR A 158 -2.68 -8.97 6.82
C TYR A 158 -1.89 -9.71 7.91
N LEU A 159 -0.66 -9.26 8.21
CA LEU A 159 0.17 -9.87 9.24
C LEU A 159 -0.45 -9.77 10.65
N VAL A 160 -1.15 -8.67 10.98
CA VAL A 160 -1.90 -8.54 12.23
C VAL A 160 -3.03 -9.58 12.31
N LEU A 161 -3.76 -9.79 11.21
CA LEU A 161 -4.81 -10.81 11.12
C LEU A 161 -4.25 -12.23 11.29
N GLN A 162 -3.09 -12.51 10.69
CA GLN A 162 -2.40 -13.80 10.84
C GLN A 162 -1.69 -13.97 12.18
N ASN A 163 -1.76 -12.98 13.09
CA ASN A 163 -1.01 -12.98 14.35
C ASN A 163 0.50 -13.19 14.16
N GLN A 164 1.05 -12.70 13.04
CA GLN A 164 2.47 -12.80 12.68
C GLN A 164 3.29 -11.59 13.16
N ILE A 165 2.64 -10.54 13.67
CA ILE A 165 3.32 -9.40 14.31
C ILE A 165 3.06 -9.45 15.81
N SER A 166 4.13 -9.30 16.60
CA SER A 166 4.03 -9.19 18.05
C SER A 166 3.18 -7.97 18.45
N ARG A 167 2.24 -8.17 19.37
CA ARG A 167 1.41 -7.08 19.94
C ARG A 167 2.24 -5.97 20.61
N ASN A 168 3.50 -6.26 20.90
CA ASN A 168 4.44 -5.33 21.55
C ASN A 168 5.09 -4.34 20.59
N LEU A 169 4.78 -4.39 19.28
CA LEU A 169 5.20 -3.36 18.34
C LEU A 169 4.48 -2.05 18.74
N ARG A 170 5.13 -1.24 19.57
CA ARG A 170 4.55 -0.06 20.26
C ARG A 170 4.01 0.99 19.29
N GLU A 171 4.43 0.91 18.03
CA GLU A 171 4.07 1.79 16.94
C GLU A 171 2.73 1.42 16.28
N LEU A 172 2.25 0.18 16.48
CA LEU A 172 0.89 -0.20 16.11
C LEU A 172 -0.07 0.27 17.20
N GLY A 173 -1.17 0.90 16.77
CA GLY A 173 -2.26 1.25 17.67
C GLY A 173 -2.97 0.01 18.23
N ASP A 174 -4.07 0.24 18.95
CA ASP A 174 -4.91 -0.86 19.42
C ASP A 174 -5.40 -1.73 18.25
N THR A 175 -5.05 -3.02 18.28
CA THR A 175 -5.43 -4.03 17.27
C THR A 175 -6.59 -4.90 17.75
N SER A 176 -7.31 -4.49 18.79
CA SER A 176 -8.53 -5.17 19.29
C SER A 176 -9.59 -5.37 18.19
N TRP A 177 -9.59 -4.52 17.16
CA TRP A 177 -10.46 -4.63 15.99
C TRP A 177 -10.24 -5.90 15.16
N ARG A 178 -9.09 -6.59 15.28
CA ARG A 178 -8.72 -7.69 14.40
C ARG A 178 -9.71 -8.87 14.40
N THR A 179 -10.34 -9.16 15.54
CA THR A 179 -11.24 -10.32 15.69
C THR A 179 -12.63 -10.09 15.11
N SER A 180 -12.92 -8.86 14.73
CA SER A 180 -14.24 -8.42 14.31
C SER A 180 -14.19 -7.54 13.05
N LEU A 181 -13.00 -7.34 12.50
CA LEU A 181 -12.78 -6.77 11.19
C LEU A 181 -13.60 -7.56 10.17
N ARG A 182 -14.28 -6.83 9.28
CA ARG A 182 -14.90 -7.41 8.10
C ARG A 182 -14.10 -7.04 6.87
N VAL A 183 -13.93 -7.96 5.94
CA VAL A 183 -13.33 -7.70 4.64
C VAL A 183 -14.39 -8.00 3.59
N PHE A 184 -14.74 -6.98 2.82
CA PHE A 184 -15.77 -7.03 1.79
C PHE A 184 -15.12 -6.66 0.46
N SER A 185 -15.41 -7.41 -0.60
CA SER A 185 -14.96 -7.12 -1.95
C SER A 185 -16.13 -6.72 -2.82
N PHE A 186 -15.96 -5.68 -3.62
CA PHE A 186 -16.98 -5.15 -4.52
C PHE A 186 -16.38 -4.90 -5.90
N CYS A 187 -17.08 -5.37 -6.94
CA CYS A 187 -16.70 -5.17 -8.34
C CYS A 187 -17.91 -4.74 -9.15
N CYS A 188 -17.66 -3.98 -10.21
CA CYS A 188 -18.65 -3.67 -11.22
C CYS A 188 -17.95 -3.54 -12.57
N ASN A 189 -18.52 -4.12 -13.63
CA ASN A 189 -18.06 -3.84 -14.98
C ASN A 189 -18.87 -2.69 -15.57
N ILE A 190 -18.17 -1.65 -16.03
CA ILE A 190 -18.77 -0.54 -16.78
C ILE A 190 -18.61 -0.78 -18.28
N TRP A 191 -19.48 -0.18 -19.09
CA TRP A 191 -19.39 -0.27 -20.54
C TRP A 191 -18.15 0.48 -21.07
N ALA A 192 -17.15 -0.25 -21.53
CA ALA A 192 -15.86 0.27 -21.98
C ALA A 192 -15.96 1.10 -23.26
N ASN A 193 -16.95 0.81 -24.11
CA ASN A 193 -17.19 1.54 -25.37
C ASN A 193 -18.13 2.74 -25.19
N ASP A 194 -18.28 3.25 -23.97
CA ASP A 194 -19.09 4.43 -23.71
C ASP A 194 -18.43 5.68 -24.32
N SER A 195 -19.03 6.17 -25.40
CA SER A 195 -18.57 7.34 -26.16
C SER A 195 -19.11 8.67 -25.62
N ARG A 196 -19.86 8.66 -24.52
CA ARG A 196 -20.33 9.89 -23.86
C ARG A 196 -19.15 10.69 -23.29
N SER A 197 -19.42 11.93 -22.88
CA SER A 197 -18.40 12.79 -22.30
C SER A 197 -17.76 12.15 -21.04
N ALA A 198 -16.50 12.49 -20.75
CA ALA A 198 -15.83 12.02 -19.53
C ALA A 198 -16.61 12.37 -18.26
N TRP A 199 -17.31 13.51 -18.27
CA TRP A 199 -18.17 13.93 -17.16
C TRP A 199 -19.39 13.01 -17.02
N ASP A 200 -20.14 12.74 -18.10
CA ASP A 200 -21.32 11.86 -18.06
C ASP A 200 -20.96 10.43 -17.64
N ARG A 201 -19.81 9.93 -18.10
CA ARG A 201 -19.32 8.59 -17.71
C ARG A 201 -19.00 8.52 -16.22
N LYS A 202 -18.53 9.62 -15.64
CA LYS A 202 -18.20 9.73 -14.22
C LYS A 202 -19.43 10.00 -13.34
N THR A 203 -20.46 10.70 -13.82
CA THR A 203 -21.65 11.03 -13.00
C THR A 203 -22.78 10.02 -13.16
N VAL A 204 -22.87 9.38 -14.33
CA VAL A 204 -23.92 8.41 -14.68
C VAL A 204 -23.28 7.23 -15.42
N PRO A 205 -22.43 6.42 -14.76
CA PRO A 205 -21.74 5.30 -15.40
C PRO A 205 -22.74 4.23 -15.90
N LYS A 206 -22.47 3.68 -17.08
CA LYS A 206 -23.25 2.55 -17.63
C LYS A 206 -22.71 1.23 -17.08
N VAL A 207 -23.26 0.81 -15.94
CA VAL A 207 -22.91 -0.44 -15.27
C VAL A 207 -23.56 -1.63 -15.99
N LEU A 208 -22.80 -2.67 -16.29
CA LEU A 208 -23.27 -3.89 -16.95
C LEU A 208 -23.69 -4.94 -15.92
N ASP A 209 -22.78 -5.24 -14.99
CA ASP A 209 -22.97 -6.18 -13.90
C ASP A 209 -22.31 -5.66 -12.60
N ILE A 210 -22.71 -6.26 -11.49
CA ILE A 210 -22.22 -5.94 -10.15
C ILE A 210 -21.99 -7.25 -9.41
N GLY A 211 -20.87 -7.34 -8.69
CA GLY A 211 -20.55 -8.45 -7.81
C GLY A 211 -20.13 -7.97 -6.43
N TRP A 212 -20.34 -8.82 -5.43
CA TRP A 212 -19.68 -8.65 -4.14
C TRP A 212 -19.55 -9.98 -3.38
N CYS A 213 -18.59 -10.03 -2.46
CA CYS A 213 -18.42 -11.11 -1.50
C CYS A 213 -17.77 -10.63 -0.20
N GLU A 214 -17.96 -11.37 0.90
CA GLU A 214 -17.18 -11.22 2.12
C GLU A 214 -16.03 -12.24 2.16
N ALA A 215 -14.94 -11.88 2.83
CA ALA A 215 -13.84 -12.79 3.13
C ALA A 215 -13.81 -13.07 4.63
N GLY A 216 -13.66 -14.35 4.99
CA GLY A 216 -13.56 -14.80 6.37
C GLY A 216 -12.26 -14.30 7.02
N VAL A 217 -12.35 -13.81 8.26
CA VAL A 217 -11.19 -13.37 9.03
C VAL A 217 -10.90 -14.42 10.11
N PRO A 218 -9.63 -14.88 10.28
CA PRO A 218 -8.40 -14.28 9.77
C PRO A 218 -7.89 -14.82 8.42
N SER A 219 -8.44 -15.90 7.85
CA SER A 219 -7.86 -16.58 6.68
C SER A 219 -7.84 -15.73 5.40
N LEU A 220 -8.73 -14.74 5.32
CA LEU A 220 -9.06 -13.98 4.12
C LEU A 220 -9.45 -14.88 2.95
N GLU A 221 -10.17 -15.97 3.24
CA GLU A 221 -10.78 -16.81 2.23
C GLU A 221 -12.17 -16.28 1.87
N PRO A 222 -12.52 -16.17 0.58
CA PRO A 222 -13.86 -15.74 0.18
C PRO A 222 -14.94 -16.69 0.73
N GLU A 223 -16.03 -16.12 1.23
CA GLU A 223 -17.17 -16.88 1.73
C GLU A 223 -18.23 -17.07 0.63
N GLU A 224 -18.31 -18.28 0.07
CA GLU A 224 -19.25 -18.65 -1.01
C GLU A 224 -20.70 -18.22 -0.72
N LYS A 225 -21.18 -18.42 0.51
CA LYS A 225 -22.55 -18.06 0.95
C LYS A 225 -22.89 -16.56 0.80
N THR A 226 -21.87 -15.70 0.84
CA THR A 226 -22.04 -14.23 0.80
C THR A 226 -21.99 -13.68 -0.61
N GLN A 227 -21.62 -14.50 -1.59
CA GLN A 227 -21.35 -14.03 -2.93
C GLN A 227 -22.63 -13.76 -3.69
N ARG A 228 -22.63 -12.64 -4.41
CA ARG A 228 -23.75 -12.24 -5.24
C ARG A 228 -23.23 -11.70 -6.56
N HIS A 229 -24.00 -11.96 -7.61
CA HIS A 229 -23.75 -11.44 -8.94
C HIS A 229 -25.07 -10.97 -9.54
N LEU A 230 -25.13 -9.69 -9.89
CA LEU A 230 -26.29 -9.03 -10.47
C LEU A 230 -25.95 -8.55 -11.89
N VAL A 231 -26.81 -8.85 -12.86
CA VAL A 231 -26.76 -8.25 -14.20
C VAL A 231 -27.88 -7.22 -14.33
N LEU A 232 -27.57 -6.03 -14.83
CA LEU A 232 -28.55 -4.95 -14.96
C LEU A 232 -29.36 -5.08 -16.25
N LYS A 233 -30.69 -5.15 -16.12
CA LYS A 233 -31.64 -5.32 -17.22
C LYS A 233 -31.51 -4.22 -18.29
N GLU A 234 -31.32 -2.99 -17.84
CA GLU A 234 -31.29 -1.78 -18.66
C GLU A 234 -30.11 -1.78 -19.64
N ASN A 235 -29.00 -2.40 -19.25
CA ASN A 235 -27.75 -2.40 -20.01
C ASN A 235 -27.42 -3.76 -20.62
N ARG A 236 -28.35 -4.72 -20.63
CA ARG A 236 -28.11 -6.10 -21.10
C ARG A 236 -27.70 -6.21 -22.58
N GLN A 237 -28.06 -5.22 -23.39
CA GLN A 237 -27.67 -5.15 -24.81
C GLN A 237 -26.26 -4.60 -25.02
N LEU A 238 -25.65 -4.04 -23.98
CA LEU A 238 -24.28 -3.54 -24.00
C LEU A 238 -23.33 -4.69 -23.62
N SER A 239 -22.15 -4.71 -24.23
CA SER A 239 -21.09 -5.67 -23.91
C SER A 239 -19.73 -5.01 -24.01
N ASN A 240 -18.82 -5.46 -23.17
CA ASN A 240 -17.39 -5.17 -23.31
C ASN A 240 -16.73 -6.16 -24.28
N PRO A 241 -15.58 -5.79 -24.88
CA PRO A 241 -14.74 -6.73 -25.59
C PRO A 241 -14.35 -7.93 -24.72
N GLY A 242 -14.23 -9.12 -25.32
CA GLY A 242 -13.93 -10.37 -24.61
C GLY A 242 -15.17 -11.23 -24.39
N THR A 243 -14.97 -12.37 -23.71
CA THR A 243 -16.06 -13.29 -23.36
C THR A 243 -16.67 -12.91 -22.02
N ILE A 244 -17.98 -13.06 -21.88
CA ILE A 244 -18.65 -13.05 -20.58
C ILE A 244 -18.51 -14.45 -20.01
N ASP A 245 -17.96 -14.58 -18.82
CA ASP A 245 -17.88 -15.88 -18.15
C ASP A 245 -19.16 -16.18 -17.36
N PRO A 246 -19.54 -17.46 -17.24
CA PRO A 246 -20.57 -17.84 -16.29
C PRO A 246 -20.09 -17.54 -14.86
N TYR A 247 -21.02 -17.11 -14.03
CA TYR A 247 -20.76 -16.94 -12.60
C TYR A 247 -20.58 -18.32 -11.95
N GLU A 248 -19.46 -18.52 -11.23
CA GLU A 248 -19.05 -19.85 -10.74
C GLU A 248 -19.59 -20.16 -9.34
N TYR A 249 -20.05 -19.16 -8.59
CA TYR A 249 -20.33 -19.26 -7.15
C TYR A 249 -21.81 -19.10 -6.81
N GLY A 250 -22.69 -19.47 -7.74
CA GLY A 250 -24.14 -19.47 -7.55
C GLY A 250 -24.91 -19.06 -8.79
N GLU A 251 -26.05 -18.39 -8.58
CA GLU A 251 -26.93 -17.95 -9.66
C GLU A 251 -26.74 -16.46 -9.95
N THR A 252 -26.65 -16.12 -11.25
CA THR A 252 -26.68 -14.73 -11.70
C THR A 252 -28.12 -14.22 -11.63
N GLU A 253 -28.34 -13.14 -10.88
CA GLU A 253 -29.64 -12.51 -10.79
C GLU A 253 -29.78 -11.37 -11.80
N LEU A 254 -30.87 -11.38 -12.58
CA LEU A 254 -31.19 -10.30 -13.51
C LEU A 254 -32.14 -9.31 -12.83
N CYS A 255 -31.68 -8.08 -12.55
CA CYS A 255 -32.48 -7.07 -11.84
C CYS A 255 -32.43 -5.69 -12.50
N SER A 256 -33.35 -4.80 -12.13
CA SER A 256 -33.28 -3.39 -12.54
C SER A 256 -32.20 -2.65 -11.74
N LEU A 257 -31.74 -1.52 -12.26
CA LEU A 257 -30.82 -0.61 -11.57
C LEU A 257 -31.38 -0.21 -10.19
N GLU A 258 -32.67 0.10 -10.10
CA GLU A 258 -33.34 0.44 -8.83
C GLU A 258 -33.24 -0.70 -7.80
N SER A 259 -33.51 -1.94 -8.23
CA SER A 259 -33.41 -3.11 -7.35
C SER A 259 -31.98 -3.37 -6.90
N ALA A 260 -30.99 -3.19 -7.79
CA ALA A 260 -29.58 -3.31 -7.45
C ALA A 260 -29.16 -2.24 -6.43
N THR A 261 -29.59 -0.99 -6.63
CA THR A 261 -29.39 0.14 -5.71
C THR A 261 -29.91 -0.18 -4.31
N GLN A 262 -31.18 -0.61 -4.19
CA GLN A 262 -31.78 -0.94 -2.90
C GLN A 262 -31.02 -2.06 -2.17
N ARG A 263 -30.55 -3.08 -2.90
CA ARG A 263 -29.76 -4.18 -2.32
C ARG A 263 -28.40 -3.70 -1.84
N LEU A 264 -27.70 -2.89 -2.61
CA LEU A 264 -26.41 -2.33 -2.20
C LEU A 264 -26.56 -1.39 -1.02
N GLN A 265 -27.55 -0.50 -1.04
CA GLN A 265 -27.87 0.34 0.12
C GLN A 265 -28.14 -0.51 1.37
N TYR A 266 -28.90 -1.60 1.23
CA TYR A 266 -29.14 -2.53 2.34
C TYR A 266 -27.86 -3.21 2.84
N VAL A 267 -26.97 -3.65 1.95
CA VAL A 267 -25.68 -4.26 2.31
C VAL A 267 -24.79 -3.24 3.01
N PHE A 268 -24.62 -2.05 2.43
CA PHE A 268 -23.74 -1.02 2.98
C PHE A 268 -24.30 -0.33 4.22
N ALA A 269 -25.62 -0.28 4.41
CA ALA A 269 -26.24 0.18 5.64
C ALA A 269 -25.80 -0.67 6.85
N LYS A 270 -25.44 -1.94 6.65
CA LYS A 270 -24.87 -2.79 7.71
C LYS A 270 -23.48 -2.33 8.14
N PHE A 271 -22.72 -1.68 7.27
CA PHE A 271 -21.41 -1.09 7.61
C PHE A 271 -21.57 0.28 8.27
N ALA A 272 -22.65 1.00 7.96
CA ALA A 272 -22.96 2.32 8.55
C ALA A 272 -23.61 2.23 9.95
N GLN A 273 -23.96 1.04 10.42
CA GLN A 273 -24.45 0.87 11.79
C GLN A 273 -23.35 1.23 12.79
N PRO A 274 -23.70 1.64 14.03
CA PRO A 274 -22.73 1.89 15.10
C PRO A 274 -22.17 0.55 15.60
N LEU A 275 -21.50 -0.17 14.70
CA LEU A 275 -20.75 -1.35 15.03
C LEU A 275 -19.40 -0.87 15.56
N PRO A 276 -18.88 -1.54 16.60
CA PRO A 276 -17.55 -1.23 17.12
C PRO A 276 -16.42 -1.65 16.16
N TYR A 277 -16.74 -2.16 14.96
CA TYR A 277 -15.81 -2.92 14.16
C TYR A 277 -15.59 -2.31 12.78
N PRO A 278 -14.32 -2.10 12.38
CA PRO A 278 -13.99 -1.54 11.07
C PRO A 278 -14.30 -2.54 9.95
N THR A 279 -14.58 -2.00 8.76
CA THR A 279 -14.75 -2.79 7.53
C THR A 279 -13.71 -2.35 6.51
N ILE A 280 -13.05 -3.31 5.86
CA ILE A 280 -12.20 -3.06 4.69
C ILE A 280 -13.00 -3.40 3.43
N LEU A 281 -13.09 -2.45 2.50
CA LEU A 281 -13.69 -2.60 1.19
C LEU A 281 -12.58 -2.73 0.14
N LEU A 282 -12.42 -3.91 -0.43
CA LEU A 282 -11.52 -4.19 -1.56
C LEU A 282 -12.23 -3.83 -2.87
N VAL A 283 -11.61 -2.96 -3.67
CA VAL A 283 -12.12 -2.53 -4.98
C VAL A 283 -11.02 -2.58 -6.03
N HIS A 284 -11.43 -2.58 -7.30
CA HIS A 284 -10.55 -2.37 -8.45
C HIS A 284 -10.90 -1.02 -9.06
N ASP A 285 -9.88 -0.17 -9.26
CA ASP A 285 -10.05 1.23 -9.68
C ASP A 285 -11.00 1.99 -8.76
N VAL A 286 -10.43 2.56 -7.69
CA VAL A 286 -11.20 3.27 -6.68
C VAL A 286 -12.00 4.44 -7.26
N GLN A 287 -11.52 5.11 -8.30
CA GLN A 287 -12.20 6.27 -8.88
C GLN A 287 -13.48 5.84 -9.61
N THR A 288 -13.37 4.81 -10.42
CA THR A 288 -14.52 4.22 -11.12
C THR A 288 -15.53 3.64 -10.12
N THR A 289 -15.05 2.92 -9.10
CA THR A 289 -15.92 2.33 -8.09
C THR A 289 -16.68 3.39 -7.27
N ILE A 290 -16.00 4.46 -6.82
CA ILE A 290 -16.63 5.59 -6.12
C ILE A 290 -17.72 6.23 -6.99
N SER A 291 -17.42 6.48 -8.27
CA SER A 291 -18.36 7.05 -9.22
C SER A 291 -19.65 6.20 -9.33
N VAL A 292 -19.50 4.88 -9.45
CA VAL A 292 -20.63 3.94 -9.48
C VAL A 292 -21.41 3.97 -8.16
N LEU A 293 -20.74 3.88 -7.01
CA LEU A 293 -21.42 3.85 -5.71
C LEU A 293 -22.12 5.19 -5.39
N GLN A 294 -21.57 6.32 -5.81
CA GLN A 294 -22.24 7.63 -5.73
C GLN A 294 -23.47 7.70 -6.60
N HIS A 295 -23.39 7.20 -7.84
CA HIS A 295 -24.52 7.13 -8.75
C HIS A 295 -25.67 6.29 -8.18
N LEU A 296 -25.34 5.24 -7.42
CA LEU A 296 -26.28 4.39 -6.69
C LEU A 296 -26.73 5.00 -5.35
N GLY A 297 -26.36 6.25 -5.05
CA GLY A 297 -26.82 7.00 -3.89
C GLY A 297 -26.26 6.51 -2.55
N LEU A 298 -25.08 5.87 -2.53
CA LEU A 298 -24.42 5.52 -1.27
C LEU A 298 -23.74 6.73 -0.62
N ASP A 299 -23.97 6.91 0.68
CA ASP A 299 -23.25 7.88 1.49
C ASP A 299 -21.86 7.35 1.87
N MET A 300 -20.84 8.15 1.56
CA MET A 300 -19.43 7.82 1.78
C MET A 300 -18.72 8.81 2.70
N ALA A 301 -19.46 9.67 3.42
CA ALA A 301 -18.88 10.71 4.28
C ALA A 301 -17.90 10.17 5.34
N LEU A 302 -18.11 8.92 5.78
CA LEU A 302 -17.29 8.26 6.80
C LEU A 302 -16.20 7.35 6.23
N TRP A 303 -16.06 7.28 4.91
CA TRP A 303 -15.11 6.36 4.27
C TRP A 303 -13.69 6.91 4.39
N LYS A 304 -12.72 6.01 4.51
CA LYS A 304 -11.28 6.29 4.58
C LYS A 304 -10.60 5.59 3.42
N PHE A 305 -9.69 6.27 2.75
CA PHE A 305 -8.96 5.74 1.59
C PHE A 305 -7.51 5.37 1.95
N ASP A 306 -7.28 5.17 3.25
CA ASP A 306 -5.98 4.80 3.82
C ASP A 306 -6.17 3.81 4.96
N LEU A 307 -5.39 2.72 4.95
CA LEU A 307 -5.31 1.81 6.10
C LEU A 307 -4.40 2.35 7.22
N LYS A 308 -3.69 3.45 6.96
CA LYS A 308 -2.82 4.12 7.93
C LYS A 308 -3.59 4.51 9.18
N SER A 309 -4.77 5.10 9.02
CA SER A 309 -5.64 5.51 10.13
C SER A 309 -6.33 4.35 10.86
N LEU A 310 -6.39 3.15 10.27
CA LEU A 310 -6.79 1.92 10.97
C LEU A 310 -5.66 1.41 11.88
N LEU A 311 -4.44 1.34 11.34
CA LEU A 311 -3.26 0.84 12.05
C LEU A 311 -2.75 1.81 13.12
N ARG A 312 -2.92 3.10 12.85
CA ARG A 312 -2.50 4.21 13.70
C ARG A 312 -3.65 5.20 13.78
N PRO A 313 -4.70 4.89 14.56
CA PRO A 313 -5.76 5.84 14.84
C PRO A 313 -5.08 7.12 15.31
N ALA A 314 -5.26 8.21 14.56
CA ALA A 314 -4.67 9.49 14.92
C ALA A 314 -4.98 9.71 16.39
N GLU A 315 -3.94 9.77 17.24
CA GLU A 315 -4.09 9.86 18.70
C GLU A 315 -4.98 11.06 19.00
N SER A 316 -6.28 10.79 19.14
CA SER A 316 -7.37 11.70 18.76
C SER A 316 -7.04 13.12 19.16
N SER A 317 -6.43 13.84 18.21
CA SER A 317 -5.62 15.05 18.36
C SER A 317 -5.54 15.51 19.80
N SER A 318 -4.88 14.73 20.68
CA SER A 318 -5.00 14.78 22.15
C SER A 318 -5.51 16.14 22.56
N GLN A 319 -6.85 16.33 22.61
CA GLN A 319 -7.44 17.68 22.60
C GLN A 319 -6.68 18.42 23.66
N PRO A 320 -5.88 19.45 23.31
CA PRO A 320 -4.75 19.91 24.09
C PRO A 320 -5.29 20.02 25.50
N ARG A 321 -4.93 19.06 26.37
CA ARG A 321 -5.60 18.87 27.65
C ARG A 321 -5.49 20.22 28.29
N GLY A 322 -6.59 20.97 28.26
CA GLY A 322 -6.57 22.41 28.44
C GLY A 322 -5.92 22.58 29.78
N ARG A 323 -4.70 23.14 29.78
CA ARG A 323 -3.95 23.40 30.99
C ARG A 323 -4.89 24.19 31.87
N SER A 324 -5.44 23.55 32.90
CA SER A 324 -5.99 24.17 34.09
C SER A 324 -6.69 25.51 33.80
N ALA A 325 -7.83 25.46 33.12
CA ALA A 325 -8.76 26.58 33.19
C ALA A 325 -9.18 26.69 34.66
N SER A 326 -8.89 27.85 35.23
CA SER A 326 -9.08 28.22 36.63
C SER A 326 -10.44 27.77 37.19
N PRO A 327 -10.55 27.56 38.51
CA PRO A 327 -11.81 27.26 39.20
C PRO A 327 -12.73 28.49 39.16
N GLY A 328 -13.38 28.70 38.01
CA GLY A 328 -14.37 29.73 37.77
C GLY A 328 -15.76 29.13 37.87
N ALA A 329 -16.30 29.13 39.09
CA ALA A 329 -17.64 28.71 39.42
C ALA A 329 -18.69 29.38 38.51
N THR A 330 -19.31 28.62 37.60
CA THR A 330 -20.67 28.91 37.15
C THR A 330 -21.45 27.61 37.01
N ASN A 331 -22.42 27.45 37.92
CA ASN A 331 -23.51 26.49 37.86
C ASN A 331 -24.29 26.66 36.55
N ARG A 332 -23.91 25.91 35.53
CA ARG A 332 -24.81 25.60 34.41
C ARG A 332 -24.97 24.10 34.35
N SER A 333 -26.17 23.65 34.71
CA SER A 333 -26.78 22.35 34.47
C SER A 333 -26.83 22.07 32.95
N GLY A 334 -25.66 21.98 32.34
CA GLY A 334 -25.49 21.63 30.94
C GLY A 334 -25.92 20.19 30.76
N ARG A 335 -27.04 20.01 30.06
CA ARG A 335 -27.51 18.72 29.54
C ARG A 335 -26.31 17.89 29.07
N ASP A 336 -26.08 16.77 29.75
CA ASP A 336 -25.22 15.69 29.28
C ASP A 336 -25.72 15.27 27.90
N SER A 337 -25.18 15.89 26.86
CA SER A 337 -25.42 15.43 25.50
C SER A 337 -24.77 14.06 25.42
N PRO A 338 -25.51 13.00 25.06
CA PRO A 338 -24.94 11.68 24.96
C PRO A 338 -23.70 11.77 24.06
N PRO A 339 -22.59 11.10 24.45
CA PRO A 339 -21.36 11.17 23.68
C PRO A 339 -21.68 10.84 22.22
N PRO A 340 -21.15 11.62 21.25
CA PRO A 340 -21.46 11.39 19.84
C PRO A 340 -21.15 9.93 19.51
N ARG A 341 -22.15 9.22 18.98
CA ARG A 341 -22.00 7.82 18.55
C ARG A 341 -20.86 7.78 17.53
N ARG A 342 -19.76 7.13 17.90
CA ARG A 342 -18.62 6.94 17.00
C ARG A 342 -18.94 5.72 16.13
N TYR A 343 -19.17 5.96 14.85
CA TYR A 343 -19.29 4.90 13.86
C TYR A 343 -17.89 4.44 13.45
N ALA A 344 -17.68 3.13 13.32
CA ALA A 344 -16.42 2.62 12.78
C ALA A 344 -16.32 3.00 11.29
N PRO A 345 -15.19 3.58 10.83
CA PRO A 345 -15.03 3.93 9.42
C PRO A 345 -14.99 2.69 8.51
N LEU A 346 -15.40 2.89 7.26
CA LEU A 346 -15.16 1.94 6.16
C LEU A 346 -13.86 2.32 5.46
N TYR A 347 -12.94 1.39 5.33
CA TYR A 347 -11.60 1.60 4.76
C TYR A 347 -11.54 1.00 3.36
N VAL A 348 -11.33 1.83 2.34
CA VAL A 348 -11.26 1.41 0.95
C VAL A 348 -9.82 1.10 0.56
N VAL A 349 -9.62 -0.05 -0.08
CA VAL A 349 -8.32 -0.51 -0.60
C VAL A 349 -8.46 -0.75 -2.10
N ASP A 350 -7.68 -0.02 -2.87
CA ASP A 350 -7.61 -0.20 -4.32
C ASP A 350 -6.58 -1.28 -4.67
N VAL A 351 -7.07 -2.47 -5.00
CA VAL A 351 -6.26 -3.64 -5.35
C VAL A 351 -5.40 -3.37 -6.60
N GLN A 352 -5.89 -2.57 -7.54
CA GLN A 352 -5.12 -2.19 -8.72
C GLN A 352 -3.95 -1.30 -8.33
N ALA A 353 -4.15 -0.31 -7.45
CA ALA A 353 -3.08 0.55 -6.96
C ALA A 353 -2.00 -0.24 -6.20
N LEU A 354 -2.40 -1.24 -5.41
CA LEU A 354 -1.45 -2.16 -4.75
C LEU A 354 -0.58 -2.91 -5.78
N PHE A 355 -1.21 -3.44 -6.81
CA PHE A 355 -0.52 -4.18 -7.86
C PHE A 355 0.43 -3.30 -8.67
N VAL A 356 -0.01 -2.09 -9.03
CA VAL A 356 0.81 -1.08 -9.72
C VAL A 356 2.02 -0.70 -8.87
N ALA A 357 1.83 -0.50 -7.55
CA ALA A 357 2.93 -0.26 -6.62
C ALA A 357 3.94 -1.41 -6.62
N LEU A 358 3.45 -2.66 -6.56
CA LEU A 358 4.27 -3.86 -6.53
C LEU A 358 5.11 -4.04 -7.80
N LEU A 359 4.53 -3.84 -8.99
CA LEU A 359 5.25 -4.07 -10.24
C LEU A 359 6.00 -2.85 -10.77
N ARG A 360 5.78 -1.67 -10.17
CA ARG A 360 6.32 -0.39 -10.66
C ARG A 360 5.94 -0.12 -12.12
N GLU A 361 4.76 -0.57 -12.52
CA GLU A 361 4.26 -0.37 -13.87
C GLU A 361 3.52 0.97 -13.95
N GLN A 362 3.61 1.65 -15.09
CA GLN A 362 2.83 2.86 -15.34
C GLN A 362 1.43 2.54 -15.87
N ASP A 363 1.23 1.32 -16.36
CA ASP A 363 -0.03 0.89 -16.93
C ASP A 363 -1.03 0.52 -15.84
N THR A 364 -1.94 1.45 -15.58
CA THR A 364 -3.06 1.29 -14.66
C THR A 364 -4.32 0.77 -15.35
N SER A 365 -4.26 0.27 -16.59
CA SER A 365 -5.45 -0.21 -17.33
C SER A 365 -5.74 -1.70 -17.13
N LYS A 366 -4.96 -2.36 -16.27
CA LYS A 366 -5.05 -3.81 -16.07
C LYS A 366 -6.33 -4.20 -15.33
N SER A 367 -7.11 -5.08 -15.94
CA SER A 367 -8.29 -5.70 -15.33
C SER A 367 -7.92 -6.69 -14.21
N VAL A 368 -8.89 -7.04 -13.34
CA VAL A 368 -8.69 -8.04 -12.29
C VAL A 368 -8.19 -9.38 -12.85
N PRO A 369 -8.78 -9.96 -13.92
CA PRO A 369 -8.26 -11.19 -14.54
C PRO A 369 -6.81 -11.07 -15.04
N SER A 370 -6.43 -9.88 -15.53
CA SER A 370 -5.05 -9.62 -15.97
C SER A 370 -4.07 -9.56 -14.81
N ILE A 371 -4.50 -9.03 -13.67
CA ILE A 371 -3.73 -9.01 -12.42
C ILE A 371 -3.55 -10.44 -11.89
N CYS A 372 -4.64 -11.21 -11.76
CA CYS A 372 -4.58 -12.64 -11.43
C CYS A 372 -3.63 -13.39 -12.34
N LYS A 373 -3.63 -13.04 -13.64
CA LYS A 373 -2.70 -13.63 -14.59
C LYS A 373 -1.26 -13.39 -14.29
N ARG A 374 -0.95 -12.16 -13.91
CA ARG A 374 0.41 -11.78 -13.59
C ARG A 374 0.88 -12.41 -12.28
N LEU A 375 -0.02 -12.58 -11.31
CA LEU A 375 0.24 -13.20 -10.01
C LEU A 375 0.17 -14.74 -10.01
N ASP A 376 0.00 -15.37 -11.18
CA ASP A 376 -0.16 -16.82 -11.32
C ASP A 376 -1.31 -17.43 -10.50
N LEU A 377 -2.41 -16.70 -10.40
CA LEU A 377 -3.66 -17.15 -9.76
C LEU A 377 -4.62 -17.79 -10.78
N TYR A 378 -5.48 -18.70 -10.30
CA TYR A 378 -6.52 -19.38 -11.10
C TYR A 378 -7.45 -18.37 -11.79
N ARG A 379 -7.96 -18.75 -12.98
CA ARG A 379 -8.58 -17.82 -13.92
C ARG A 379 -9.73 -18.43 -14.72
N PRO A 380 -10.91 -17.82 -14.68
CA PRO A 380 -11.84 -17.85 -15.80
C PRO A 380 -11.35 -16.83 -16.89
N LYS A 381 -11.76 -17.01 -18.15
CA LYS A 381 -11.12 -16.38 -19.35
C LYS A 381 -11.68 -15.03 -19.75
N GLY A 382 -12.86 -14.70 -19.26
CA GLY A 382 -13.69 -13.56 -19.54
C GLY A 382 -13.89 -12.65 -18.34
N TRP A 383 -14.92 -11.82 -18.43
CA TRP A 383 -15.32 -10.89 -17.37
C TRP A 383 -16.64 -11.34 -16.73
N CYS A 384 -16.74 -11.16 -15.41
CA CYS A 384 -17.93 -11.38 -14.58
C CYS A 384 -17.64 -10.75 -13.22
N ALA A 385 -18.37 -9.71 -12.84
CA ALA A 385 -18.09 -8.98 -11.61
C ALA A 385 -18.18 -9.87 -10.35
N GLY A 386 -19.03 -10.90 -10.36
CA GLY A 386 -19.13 -11.88 -9.29
C GLY A 386 -17.84 -12.68 -9.09
N ASN A 387 -17.30 -13.25 -10.18
CA ASN A 387 -16.03 -13.99 -10.14
C ASN A 387 -14.85 -13.06 -9.81
N GLU A 388 -14.88 -11.81 -10.30
CA GLU A 388 -13.83 -10.82 -10.05
C GLU A 388 -13.75 -10.39 -8.57
N CYS A 389 -14.86 -10.39 -7.82
CA CYS A 389 -14.84 -10.16 -6.38
C CYS A 389 -14.07 -11.25 -5.63
N TRP A 390 -14.31 -12.52 -5.99
CA TRP A 390 -13.53 -13.64 -5.45
C TRP A 390 -12.03 -13.43 -5.73
N MET A 391 -11.72 -13.14 -6.99
CA MET A 391 -10.34 -12.91 -7.44
C MET A 391 -9.68 -11.74 -6.73
N MET A 392 -10.38 -10.64 -6.46
CA MET A 392 -9.80 -9.50 -5.75
C MET A 392 -9.34 -9.84 -4.34
N VAL A 393 -10.08 -10.70 -3.63
CA VAL A 393 -9.66 -11.21 -2.32
C VAL A 393 -8.38 -12.04 -2.45
N ASP A 394 -8.33 -12.95 -3.44
CA ASP A 394 -7.13 -13.77 -3.68
C ASP A 394 -5.91 -12.93 -4.07
N VAL A 395 -6.10 -11.92 -4.93
CA VAL A 395 -5.06 -10.97 -5.33
C VAL A 395 -4.55 -10.19 -4.12
N PHE A 396 -5.46 -9.64 -3.31
CA PHE A 396 -5.10 -8.91 -2.08
C PHE A 396 -4.29 -9.82 -1.15
N ARG A 397 -4.76 -11.03 -0.89
CA ARG A 397 -4.08 -12.03 -0.04
C ARG A 397 -2.70 -12.40 -0.58
N ALA A 398 -2.57 -12.64 -1.88
CA ALA A 398 -1.30 -12.99 -2.51
C ALA A 398 -0.25 -11.87 -2.36
N MET A 399 -0.65 -10.61 -2.58
CA MET A 399 0.25 -9.46 -2.43
C MET A 399 0.59 -9.17 -0.96
N ALA A 400 -0.40 -9.22 -0.07
CA ALA A 400 -0.26 -8.85 1.35
C ALA A 400 0.39 -9.93 2.22
N SER A 401 0.42 -11.19 1.79
CA SER A 401 1.07 -12.30 2.52
C SER A 401 2.57 -12.41 2.27
N GLY A 402 3.10 -11.75 1.24
CA GLY A 402 4.51 -11.83 0.88
C GLY A 402 5.46 -11.03 1.78
N LYS A 403 6.73 -10.96 1.35
CA LYS A 403 7.79 -10.15 1.96
C LYS A 403 7.46 -8.64 1.85
N SER A 404 8.35 -7.77 2.35
CA SER A 404 8.24 -6.32 2.09
C SER A 404 8.16 -6.05 0.58
N ILE A 405 7.50 -4.96 0.19
CA ILE A 405 7.29 -4.60 -1.22
C ILE A 405 8.60 -4.58 -2.00
N ASP A 406 9.68 -4.06 -1.42
CA ASP A 406 10.98 -4.01 -2.11
C ASP A 406 11.56 -5.40 -2.35
N ASP A 407 11.36 -6.31 -1.41
CA ASP A 407 11.83 -7.68 -1.53
C ASP A 407 10.97 -8.44 -2.55
N GLN A 408 9.66 -8.25 -2.55
CA GLN A 408 8.79 -8.82 -3.57
C GLN A 408 9.13 -8.29 -4.97
N VAL A 409 9.35 -6.98 -5.13
CA VAL A 409 9.77 -6.37 -6.41
C VAL A 409 11.09 -6.97 -6.89
N ARG A 410 12.06 -7.13 -5.98
CA ARG A 410 13.38 -7.69 -6.31
C ARG A 410 13.27 -9.14 -6.76
N ASP A 411 12.48 -9.93 -6.04
CA ASP A 411 12.33 -11.36 -6.24
C ASP A 411 11.35 -11.67 -7.40
N TRP A 412 10.63 -10.66 -7.90
CA TRP A 412 9.63 -10.82 -8.95
C TRP A 412 10.26 -11.29 -10.27
N PRO A 413 9.67 -12.31 -10.94
CA PRO A 413 10.12 -12.75 -12.25
C PRO A 413 10.07 -11.60 -13.26
N LYS A 414 11.25 -11.14 -13.68
CA LYS A 414 11.34 -10.18 -14.78
C LYS A 414 10.78 -10.85 -16.02
N PRO A 415 9.85 -10.20 -16.75
CA PRO A 415 9.36 -10.76 -17.99
C PRO A 415 10.59 -11.05 -18.85
N VAL A 416 10.73 -12.30 -19.29
CA VAL A 416 11.77 -12.67 -20.25
C VAL A 416 11.55 -11.73 -21.41
N GLN A 417 12.46 -10.78 -21.60
CA GLN A 417 12.45 -9.95 -22.78
C GLN A 417 12.61 -10.95 -23.91
N SER A 418 11.49 -11.32 -24.54
CA SER A 418 11.50 -12.10 -25.76
C SER A 418 12.46 -11.33 -26.64
N LYS A 419 13.58 -11.96 -26.98
CA LYS A 419 14.50 -11.45 -27.99
C LYS A 419 13.71 -11.48 -29.28
N GLU A 420 12.79 -10.52 -29.45
CA GLU A 420 12.21 -10.22 -30.73
C GLU A 420 13.40 -9.97 -31.62
N GLY A 421 13.63 -10.92 -32.54
CA GLY A 421 14.75 -10.87 -33.46
C GLY A 421 14.79 -9.50 -34.11
N PRO A 422 15.98 -8.98 -34.43
CA PRO A 422 16.20 -7.61 -34.87
C PRO A 422 15.11 -7.22 -35.86
N SER A 423 14.18 -6.38 -35.39
CA SER A 423 12.99 -6.01 -36.15
C SER A 423 13.48 -5.46 -37.47
N ARG A 424 13.17 -6.19 -38.55
CA ARG A 424 13.65 -5.96 -39.90
C ARG A 424 13.28 -4.52 -40.24
N LYS A 425 14.29 -3.63 -40.25
CA LYS A 425 14.14 -2.20 -40.58
C LYS A 425 13.20 -2.08 -41.78
N GLN A 426 11.94 -1.68 -41.54
CA GLN A 426 11.06 -1.26 -42.60
C GLN A 426 11.73 -0.03 -43.20
N LYS A 427 12.26 -0.23 -44.41
CA LYS A 427 12.94 0.77 -45.19
C LYS A 427 11.89 1.83 -45.56
N ASP A 428 12.11 3.05 -45.11
CA ASP A 428 11.30 4.23 -45.42
C ASP A 428 10.95 4.29 -46.91
N VAL A 429 9.65 4.20 -47.21
CA VAL A 429 9.06 4.61 -48.49
C VAL A 429 7.97 5.62 -48.16
N SER A 430 8.39 6.87 -47.94
CA SER A 430 7.48 8.02 -48.00
C SER A 430 8.28 9.28 -48.33
N LYS A 431 8.43 9.51 -49.64
CA LYS A 431 8.79 10.80 -50.23
C LYS A 431 7.51 11.38 -50.86
N SER A 432 7.35 12.69 -50.71
CA SER A 432 6.44 13.65 -51.39
C SER A 432 4.95 13.73 -51.00
N ALA A 433 4.59 14.83 -50.30
CA ALA A 433 3.63 15.88 -50.70
C ALA A 433 3.28 16.73 -49.45
N SER A 434 3.99 17.81 -49.13
CA SER A 434 3.80 19.22 -49.58
C SER A 434 2.40 19.80 -49.31
N GLU A 435 2.35 20.66 -48.30
CA GLU A 435 1.71 21.99 -48.26
C GLU A 435 0.22 22.15 -48.62
N SER A 436 -0.56 22.56 -47.62
CA SER A 436 -1.45 23.73 -47.75
C SER A 436 -1.77 24.31 -46.38
N GLU A 437 -1.32 25.54 -46.17
CA GLU A 437 -1.71 26.47 -45.11
C GLU A 437 -3.22 26.74 -45.13
N SER A 438 -3.85 26.85 -43.97
CA SER A 438 -5.04 27.68 -43.78
C SER A 438 -5.15 28.11 -42.32
N GLU A 439 -4.53 29.26 -42.03
CA GLU A 439 -5.16 30.43 -41.42
C GLU A 439 -6.53 30.17 -40.74
N TYR A 440 -6.57 30.21 -39.40
CA TYR A 440 -7.82 30.39 -38.65
C TYR A 440 -7.65 31.54 -37.66
N GLY A 441 -8.45 32.57 -37.89
CA GLY A 441 -8.47 33.82 -37.16
C GLY A 441 -9.04 33.71 -35.76
N ASN A 442 -8.55 34.62 -34.91
CA ASN A 442 -9.23 35.07 -33.71
C ASN A 442 -10.51 35.83 -34.11
N SER A 443 -11.63 35.47 -33.52
CA SER A 443 -12.70 36.43 -33.23
C SER A 443 -13.03 36.34 -31.75
N ASP A 444 -12.65 37.39 -31.04
CA ASP A 444 -13.38 37.91 -29.88
C ASP A 444 -14.86 38.03 -30.25
N ASP A 445 -15.75 37.66 -29.32
CA ASP A 445 -16.99 38.41 -29.13
C ASP A 445 -17.50 38.19 -27.70
N GLU A 446 -17.75 39.33 -27.07
CA GLU A 446 -18.43 39.55 -25.80
C GLU A 446 -19.93 39.24 -25.94
N GLU A 447 -20.52 38.61 -24.92
CA GLU A 447 -21.74 39.08 -24.21
C GLU A 447 -22.00 38.24 -22.94
#